data_AF-A0A365XWE0-F1
#
_entry.id   AF-A0A365XWE0-F1
#
_cell.length_a   1.000
_cell.length_b   1.000
_cell.length_c   1.000
_cell.angle_alpha   90.00
_cell.angle_beta   90.00
_cell.angle_gamma   90.00
#
_symmetry.space_group_name_H-M   'P 1'
#
loop_
_entity.id
_entity.type
_entity.pdbx_description
1 polymer ?
#
loop_
_entity_poly.entity_id
_entity_poly.type
_entity_poly.pdbx_seq_one_letter_code
_entity_poly.pdbx_strand_id
1 'polypeptide(L)'
;MKIILTEWYREWQESMSQQPDPVTLDLTNKTQLQFLVLSLGRGNFDEISIETDSSETLNYITELLKGTGGAEPAVADTVVTASRLYQADYHIFRQEPYGIFFVNPKPRPDLFAATDRGEYAGRQDP
;
A
#
# COMPACT_ATOMS: atom_id res chain seq x y z
N MET A 1 5.23 14.02 -3.15
CA MET A 1 4.44 12.87 -3.59
C MET A 1 4.94 11.65 -2.85
N LYS A 2 4.38 11.43 -1.67
CA LYS A 2 4.72 10.33 -0.77
C LYS A 2 3.49 9.53 -0.42
N ILE A 3 3.68 8.24 -0.22
CA ILE A 3 2.65 7.33 0.29
C ILE A 3 3.15 6.60 1.52
N ILE A 4 2.23 6.21 2.40
CA ILE A 4 2.48 5.17 3.39
C ILE A 4 1.75 3.93 2.90
N LEU A 5 2.47 2.82 2.84
CA LEU A 5 2.00 1.57 2.32
C LEU A 5 2.12 0.53 3.44
N THR A 6 1.00 -0.08 3.83
CA THR A 6 0.97 -1.19 4.78
C THR A 6 0.65 -2.47 4.02
N GLU A 7 1.51 -3.47 4.12
CA GLU A 7 1.47 -4.67 3.25
C GLU A 7 1.01 -5.91 4.02
N TRP A 8 0.19 -6.72 3.38
CA TRP A 8 -0.08 -8.10 3.77
C TRP A 8 0.27 -9.04 2.62
N TYR A 9 1.14 -10.02 2.88
CA TYR A 9 1.74 -10.86 1.84
C TYR A 9 1.02 -12.22 1.82
N ARG A 10 0.80 -12.77 0.62
CA ARG A 10 0.16 -14.08 0.49
C ARG A 10 1.07 -15.20 0.99
N GLU A 11 2.34 -15.14 0.58
CA GLU A 11 3.38 -16.10 0.96
C GLU A 11 4.36 -15.40 1.90
N TRP A 12 4.09 -15.49 3.20
CA TRP A 12 4.99 -15.02 4.23
C TRP A 12 6.02 -16.11 4.54
N GLN A 13 7.29 -15.83 4.23
CA GLN A 13 8.39 -16.81 4.28
C GLN A 13 9.16 -16.79 5.62
N GLU A 14 8.74 -15.96 6.58
CA GLU A 14 9.46 -15.83 7.85
C GLU A 14 8.94 -16.79 8.94
N SER A 15 9.80 -17.03 9.93
CA SER A 15 9.49 -17.88 11.09
C SER A 15 8.48 -17.25 12.07
N MET A 16 8.18 -15.96 11.93
CA MET A 16 7.23 -15.23 12.77
C MET A 16 5.92 -14.97 12.03
N SER A 17 4.83 -14.73 12.78
CA SER A 17 3.58 -14.27 12.19
C SER A 17 3.76 -12.90 11.55
N GLN A 18 3.24 -12.73 10.33
CA GLN A 18 3.22 -11.43 9.65
C GLN A 18 2.56 -10.37 10.55
N GLN A 19 3.17 -9.19 10.60
CA GLN A 19 2.63 -8.01 11.26
C GLN A 19 2.48 -6.88 10.22
N PRO A 20 1.42 -6.05 10.29
CA PRO A 20 1.33 -4.87 9.43
C PRO A 20 2.44 -3.88 9.79
N ASP A 21 3.35 -3.63 8.85
CA ASP A 21 4.42 -2.65 9.01
C ASP A 21 4.30 -1.55 7.94
N PRO A 22 3.92 -0.31 8.32
CA PRO A 22 3.75 0.79 7.38
C PRO A 22 5.10 1.33 6.86
N VAL A 23 5.30 1.28 5.55
CA VAL A 23 6.50 1.81 4.88
C VAL A 23 6.17 3.12 4.17
N THR A 24 7.00 4.15 4.37
CA THR A 24 6.88 5.40 3.61
C THR A 24 7.67 5.32 2.31
N LEU A 25 6.99 5.54 1.18
CA LEU A 25 7.62 5.61 -0.15
C LEU A 25 7.53 7.03 -0.71
N ASP A 26 8.63 7.52 -1.27
CA ASP A 26 8.72 8.73 -2.07
C ASP A 26 8.61 8.36 -3.55
N LEU A 27 7.46 8.66 -4.17
CA LEU A 27 7.18 8.31 -5.56
C LEU A 27 7.93 9.19 -6.56
N THR A 28 8.61 10.26 -6.11
CA THR A 28 9.54 11.02 -6.94
C THR A 28 10.89 10.31 -7.10
N ASN A 29 11.20 9.37 -6.19
CA ASN A 29 12.35 8.50 -6.30
C ASN A 29 12.07 7.37 -7.29
N LYS A 30 12.79 7.36 -8.42
CA LYS A 30 12.59 6.38 -9.51
C LYS A 30 12.72 4.93 -9.06
N THR A 31 13.63 4.64 -8.12
CA THR A 31 13.85 3.27 -7.62
C THR A 31 12.65 2.79 -6.80
N GLN A 32 12.13 3.65 -5.92
CA GLN A 32 10.95 3.30 -5.10
C GLN A 32 9.68 3.21 -5.95
N LEU A 33 9.53 4.10 -6.93
CA LEU A 33 8.44 4.02 -7.91
C LEU A 33 8.52 2.72 -8.73
N GLN A 34 9.70 2.35 -9.23
CA GLN A 34 9.89 1.13 -9.98
C GLN A 34 9.59 -0.11 -9.13
N PHE A 35 10.02 -0.12 -7.87
CA PHE A 35 9.67 -1.18 -6.93
C PHE A 35 8.15 -1.33 -6.81
N LEU A 36 7.42 -0.23 -6.55
CA LEU A 36 5.97 -0.24 -6.43
C LEU A 36 5.29 -0.78 -7.69
N VAL A 37 5.68 -0.26 -8.87
CA VAL A 37 5.16 -0.71 -10.18
C VAL A 37 5.33 -2.22 -10.36
N LEU A 38 6.52 -2.75 -10.06
CA LEU A 38 6.81 -4.18 -10.20
C LEU A 38 6.03 -5.02 -9.18
N SER A 39 5.93 -4.57 -7.93
CA SER A 39 5.23 -5.31 -6.87
C SER A 39 3.73 -5.37 -7.13
N LEU A 40 3.11 -4.28 -7.62
CA LEU A 40 1.72 -4.26 -8.07
C LEU A 40 1.50 -5.16 -9.30
N GLY A 41 2.39 -5.09 -10.29
CA GLY A 41 2.27 -5.88 -11.52
C GLY A 41 2.45 -7.39 -11.33
N ARG A 42 3.20 -7.81 -10.29
CA ARG A 42 3.43 -9.24 -9.98
C ARG A 42 2.37 -9.87 -9.08
N GLY A 43 1.53 -9.05 -8.42
CA GLY A 43 0.51 -9.56 -7.50
C GLY A 43 1.11 -10.23 -6.25
N ASN A 44 2.24 -9.72 -5.76
CA ASN A 44 2.93 -10.25 -4.58
C ASN A 44 2.11 -10.11 -3.29
N PHE A 45 1.13 -9.21 -3.30
CA PHE A 45 0.33 -8.84 -2.15
C PHE A 45 -1.00 -9.58 -2.12
N ASP A 46 -1.44 -9.91 -0.91
CA ASP A 46 -2.81 -10.31 -0.65
C ASP A 46 -3.66 -9.07 -0.35
N GLU A 47 -3.15 -8.19 0.50
CA GLU A 47 -3.82 -6.96 0.90
C GLU A 47 -2.82 -5.79 0.97
N ILE A 48 -3.24 -4.59 0.59
CA ILE A 48 -2.46 -3.36 0.80
C ILE A 48 -3.38 -2.26 1.34
N SER A 49 -2.92 -1.50 2.33
CA SER A 49 -3.52 -0.22 2.70
C SER A 49 -2.60 0.95 2.33
N ILE A 50 -3.16 2.00 1.74
CA ILE A 50 -2.42 3.14 1.21
C ILE A 50 -2.98 4.46 1.77
N GLU A 51 -2.07 5.24 2.34
CA GLU A 51 -2.26 6.64 2.70
C GLU A 51 -1.47 7.54 1.76
N THR A 52 -1.98 8.72 1.45
CA THR A 52 -1.30 9.67 0.56
C THR A 52 -1.09 11.03 1.22
N ASP A 53 0.00 11.71 0.86
CA ASP A 53 0.32 13.05 1.37
C ASP A 53 -0.54 14.16 0.74
N SER A 54 -1.10 13.92 -0.46
CA SER A 54 -1.85 14.93 -1.21
C SER A 54 -2.88 14.33 -2.16
N SER A 55 -3.80 15.18 -2.65
CA SER A 55 -4.79 14.78 -3.67
C SER A 55 -4.14 14.41 -5.00
N GLU A 56 -3.01 15.04 -5.36
CA GLU A 56 -2.23 14.68 -6.54
C GLU A 56 -1.71 13.24 -6.42
N THR A 57 -1.13 12.90 -5.28
CA THR A 57 -0.65 11.55 -4.97
C THR A 57 -1.77 10.51 -4.96
N LEU A 58 -2.93 10.86 -4.41
CA LEU A 58 -4.13 10.01 -4.42
C LEU A 58 -4.57 9.66 -5.85
N ASN A 59 -4.66 10.67 -6.71
CA ASN A 59 -5.00 10.46 -8.12
C ASN A 59 -3.94 9.60 -8.81
N TYR A 60 -2.66 9.90 -8.58
CA TYR A 60 -1.56 9.15 -9.17
C TYR A 60 -1.60 7.66 -8.81
N ILE A 61 -1.78 7.34 -7.52
CA ILE A 61 -1.90 5.94 -7.06
C ILE A 61 -3.14 5.25 -7.60
N THR A 62 -4.27 5.94 -7.63
CA THR A 62 -5.51 5.38 -8.16
C THR A 62 -5.35 4.97 -9.62
N GLU A 63 -4.71 5.81 -10.43
CA GLU A 63 -4.44 5.50 -11.83
C GLU A 63 -3.36 4.42 -12.00
N LEU A 64 -2.37 4.36 -11.10
CA LEU A 64 -1.36 3.31 -11.09
C LEU A 64 -1.98 1.93 -10.81
N LEU A 65 -2.87 1.83 -9.82
CA LEU A 65 -3.59 0.60 -9.46
C LEU A 65 -4.43 0.09 -10.63
N LYS A 66 -5.21 0.97 -11.28
CA LYS A 66 -6.03 0.61 -12.44
C LYS A 66 -5.16 0.24 -13.65
N GLY A 67 -4.13 1.02 -13.95
CA GLY A 67 -3.33 0.85 -15.15
C GLY A 67 -2.33 -0.31 -15.06
N THR A 68 -1.38 -0.23 -14.12
CA THR A 68 -0.33 -1.25 -13.97
C THR A 68 -0.82 -2.48 -13.22
N GLY A 69 -1.62 -2.28 -12.18
CA GLY A 69 -2.20 -3.38 -11.42
C GLY A 69 -3.35 -4.06 -12.15
N GLY A 70 -4.05 -3.38 -13.07
CA GLY A 70 -5.31 -3.91 -13.60
C GLY A 70 -6.36 -4.07 -12.49
N ALA A 71 -6.24 -3.30 -11.40
CA ALA A 71 -7.15 -3.36 -10.28
C ALA A 71 -8.43 -2.57 -10.59
N GLU A 72 -9.58 -3.19 -10.39
CA GLU A 72 -10.88 -2.57 -10.63
C GLU A 72 -11.49 -2.06 -9.32
N PRO A 73 -12.22 -0.94 -9.33
CA PRO A 73 -12.97 -0.49 -8.17
C PRO A 73 -13.95 -1.58 -7.70
N ALA A 74 -14.01 -1.79 -6.38
CA ALA A 74 -14.89 -2.77 -5.77
C ALA A 74 -15.68 -2.15 -4.62
N VAL A 75 -16.72 -2.87 -4.18
CA VAL A 75 -17.48 -2.55 -2.96
C VAL A 75 -17.13 -3.53 -1.86
N ALA A 76 -17.37 -3.13 -0.61
CA ALA A 76 -17.17 -4.02 0.52
C ALA A 76 -18.13 -5.22 0.44
N ASP A 77 -17.57 -6.43 0.45
CA ASP A 77 -18.28 -7.70 0.60
C ASP A 77 -17.74 -8.47 1.82
N THR A 78 -18.21 -9.70 2.04
CA THR A 78 -17.79 -10.54 3.17
C THR A 78 -16.30 -10.87 3.15
N VAL A 79 -15.67 -10.97 1.98
CA VAL A 79 -14.24 -11.21 1.85
C VAL A 79 -13.46 -9.95 2.19
N VAL A 80 -13.86 -8.79 1.64
CA VAL A 80 -13.22 -7.50 1.90
C VAL A 80 -13.32 -7.11 3.37
N THR A 81 -14.49 -7.27 3.98
CA THR A 81 -14.72 -6.90 5.39
C THR A 81 -14.00 -7.83 6.37
N ALA A 82 -13.59 -9.03 5.94
CA ALA A 82 -12.79 -9.97 6.71
C ALA A 82 -11.26 -9.76 6.52
N SER A 83 -10.84 -8.88 5.60
CA SER A 83 -9.43 -8.57 5.36
C SER A 83 -8.78 -7.94 6.59
N ARG A 84 -7.49 -8.24 6.83
CA ARG A 84 -6.71 -7.73 7.97
C ARG A 84 -6.54 -6.22 7.89
N LEU A 85 -6.42 -5.68 6.68
CA LEU A 85 -6.18 -4.26 6.44
C LEU A 85 -7.47 -3.47 6.13
N TYR A 86 -8.65 -4.06 6.33
CA TYR A 86 -9.93 -3.41 6.04
C TYR A 86 -10.13 -2.13 6.86
N GLN A 87 -10.60 -1.08 6.17
CA GLN A 87 -11.00 0.19 6.77
C GLN A 87 -12.32 0.63 6.11
N ALA A 88 -13.34 0.92 6.91
CA ALA A 88 -14.71 1.10 6.42
C ALA A 88 -14.88 2.23 5.40
N ASP A 89 -14.12 3.32 5.57
CA ASP A 89 -14.25 4.53 4.76
C ASP A 89 -13.26 4.58 3.57
N TYR A 90 -12.53 3.49 3.30
CA TYR A 90 -11.50 3.48 2.26
C TYR A 90 -12.10 3.10 0.91
N HIS A 91 -11.54 3.65 -0.17
CA HIS A 91 -11.81 3.16 -1.50
C HIS A 91 -11.19 1.76 -1.66
N ILE A 92 -11.96 0.83 -2.21
CA ILE A 92 -11.54 -0.56 -2.37
C ILE A 92 -11.28 -0.82 -3.85
N PHE A 93 -10.16 -1.48 -4.14
CA PHE A 93 -9.82 -1.99 -5.47
C PHE A 93 -9.49 -3.48 -5.38
N ARG A 94 -9.81 -4.25 -6.41
CA ARG A 94 -9.47 -5.67 -6.52
C ARG A 94 -8.68 -5.96 -7.79
N GLN A 95 -7.60 -6.72 -7.66
CA GLN A 95 -6.79 -7.24 -8.76
C GLN A 95 -6.88 -8.76 -8.76
N GLU A 96 -7.31 -9.33 -9.89
CA GLU A 96 -7.31 -10.78 -10.07
C GLU A 96 -5.86 -11.34 -10.04
N PRO A 97 -5.64 -12.52 -9.42
CA PRO A 97 -6.66 -13.39 -8.83
C PRO A 97 -7.04 -13.10 -7.37
N TYR A 98 -6.30 -12.27 -6.62
CA TYR A 98 -6.56 -12.14 -5.17
C TYR A 98 -6.25 -10.78 -4.51
N GLY A 99 -5.57 -9.84 -5.18
CA GLY A 99 -5.10 -8.62 -4.53
C GLY A 99 -6.26 -7.70 -4.12
N ILE A 100 -6.28 -7.26 -2.86
CA ILE A 100 -7.25 -6.27 -2.34
C ILE A 100 -6.50 -5.02 -1.89
N PHE A 101 -6.85 -3.86 -2.44
CA PHE A 101 -6.23 -2.58 -2.10
C PHE A 101 -7.23 -1.67 -1.42
N PHE A 102 -6.82 -1.08 -0.30
CA PHE A 102 -7.55 -0.08 0.46
C PHE A 102 -6.84 1.25 0.31
N VAL A 103 -7.50 2.25 -0.25
CA VAL A 103 -6.93 3.58 -0.45
C VAL A 103 -7.74 4.58 0.34
N ASN A 104 -7.11 5.30 1.27
CA ASN A 104 -7.80 6.36 2.00
C ASN A 104 -8.21 7.48 1.02
N PRO A 105 -9.51 7.81 0.88
CA PRO A 105 -9.96 8.83 -0.05
C PRO A 105 -9.62 10.25 0.39
N LYS A 106 -9.15 10.44 1.63
CA LYS A 106 -8.78 11.73 2.21
C LYS A 106 -7.28 11.76 2.46
N PRO A 107 -6.50 12.53 1.68
CA PRO A 107 -5.06 12.68 1.92
C PRO A 107 -4.77 13.12 3.36
N ARG A 108 -3.70 12.59 3.95
CA ARG A 108 -3.27 12.85 5.34
C ARG A 108 -1.83 13.37 5.40
N PRO A 109 -1.57 14.62 4.94
CA PRO A 109 -0.21 15.19 4.92
C PRO A 109 0.47 15.21 6.29
N ASP A 110 -0.30 15.25 7.37
CA ASP A 110 0.17 15.25 8.76
C ASP A 110 0.98 13.98 9.12
N LEU A 111 0.65 12.81 8.56
CA LEU A 111 1.42 11.58 8.78
C LEU A 111 2.85 11.68 8.26
N PHE A 112 3.04 12.46 7.20
CA PHE A 112 4.31 12.61 6.50
C PHE A 112 5.16 13.75 7.07
N ALA A 113 4.55 14.62 7.87
CA ALA A 113 5.22 15.68 8.61
C ALA A 113 5.84 15.16 9.93
N ALA A 114 5.32 14.05 10.47
CA ALA A 114 5.82 13.43 11.70
C ALA A 114 7.17 12.71 11.53
N THR A 115 7.66 12.56 10.29
CA THR A 115 8.80 11.70 9.93
C THR A 115 10.16 12.42 9.95
N ASP A 116 10.40 13.29 10.94
CA ASP A 116 11.76 13.72 11.31
C ASP A 116 12.22 13.11 12.65
N ARG A 117 11.52 12.06 13.12
CA ARG A 117 11.94 11.25 14.26
C ARG A 117 12.02 9.78 13.90
N GLY A 118 13.21 9.40 13.45
CA GLY A 118 13.94 8.21 13.88
C GLY A 118 13.34 6.85 13.56
N GLU A 119 13.76 6.26 12.44
CA GLU A 119 14.44 4.94 12.37
C GLU A 119 14.57 4.52 10.90
N TYR A 120 15.31 5.32 10.12
CA TYR A 120 16.07 4.78 8.99
C TYR A 120 17.45 4.41 9.51
N ALA A 121 17.55 3.23 10.10
CA ALA A 121 18.83 2.55 10.24
C ALA A 121 18.59 1.10 9.86
N GLY A 122 19.06 0.73 8.67
CA GLY A 122 19.37 -0.65 8.41
C GLY A 122 20.23 -1.18 9.56
N ARG A 123 19.72 -2.20 10.26
CA ARG A 123 20.57 -3.27 10.78
C ARG A 123 20.52 -4.31 9.66
N GLN A 124 21.46 -4.42 8.73
CA GLN A 124 22.87 -4.80 8.89
C GLN A 124 23.27 -5.30 10.29
N ASP A 125 23.06 -6.62 10.46
CA ASP A 125 23.99 -7.63 10.97
C ASP A 125 24.38 -7.62 12.47
N PRO A 126 24.75 -8.78 13.07
CA PRO A 126 25.43 -9.96 12.49
C PRO A 126 24.61 -11.26 12.37
#